data_AF-A0A9D1MY66-F1
#
_entry.id   AF-A0A9D1MY66-F1
#
_cell.length_a   1.000
_cell.length_b   1.000
_cell.length_c   1.000
_cell.angle_alpha   90.00
_cell.angle_beta   90.00
_cell.angle_gamma   90.00
#
_symmetry.space_group_name_H-M   'P 1'
#
loop_
_entity.id
_entity.type
_entity.pdbx_description
1 polymer ?
#
loop_
_entity_poly.entity_id
_entity_poly.type
_entity_poly.pdbx_seq_one_letter_code
_entity_poly.pdbx_strand_id
1 'polypeptide(L)'
;MLFKGRKLCMAFALNPKDYEETKYRGMDLSEVKRFEKTPMLLKLTSPRKVKYAKYLFEQVALANGLEKGEVTATEFSLPYRETEQLVAEGLVRKFVSGDVEGAEEVQVDISELIRSSITVNEAHVAISDSEAEKLVEKATPHDDAPEVAAAAAPAVYGNKRGIVNIDTLSAHFDAGDEVTLAQLIQKGLVQKNVGRLKVLARGTLDKPLTVCADDFSIDAVKMIVLTGGKAVRTD
;
A
#
# COMPACT_ATOMS: atom_id res chain seq x y z
N MET A 1 9.69 6.61 -18.11
CA MET A 1 8.73 7.62 -17.58
C MET A 1 9.00 7.83 -16.09
N LEU A 2 8.63 8.99 -15.54
CA LEU A 2 8.81 9.32 -14.12
C LEU A 2 7.81 10.38 -13.63
N PHE A 3 7.66 10.48 -12.32
CA PHE A 3 6.90 11.56 -11.69
C PHE A 3 7.85 12.66 -11.18
N LYS A 4 7.55 13.92 -11.50
CA LYS A 4 8.22 15.09 -10.93
C LYS A 4 7.18 15.89 -10.16
N GLY A 5 7.11 15.64 -8.85
CA GLY A 5 6.00 16.08 -8.00
C GLY A 5 4.68 15.42 -8.44
N ARG A 6 3.60 16.21 -8.56
CA ARG A 6 2.26 15.74 -8.98
C ARG A 6 2.12 15.53 -10.50
N LYS A 7 3.19 15.66 -11.28
CA LYS A 7 3.14 15.65 -12.75
C LYS A 7 3.86 14.44 -13.32
N LEU A 8 3.17 13.73 -14.22
CA LEU A 8 3.77 12.68 -15.04
C LEU A 8 4.69 13.31 -16.09
N CYS A 9 5.89 12.74 -16.24
CA CYS A 9 6.92 13.21 -17.15
C CYS A 9 7.50 12.04 -17.95
N MET A 10 7.90 12.32 -19.19
CA MET A 10 8.55 11.37 -20.07
C MET A 10 9.89 11.94 -20.54
N ALA A 11 10.95 11.16 -20.40
CA ALA A 11 12.29 11.49 -20.89
C ALA A 11 12.54 10.73 -22.18
N PHE A 12 13.10 11.40 -23.19
CA PHE A 12 13.37 10.87 -24.51
C PHE A 12 14.88 10.91 -24.80
N ALA A 13 15.35 9.91 -25.54
CA ALA A 13 16.71 9.86 -26.10
C ALA A 13 16.80 10.74 -27.36
N LEU A 14 16.46 12.01 -27.23
CA LEU A 14 16.51 13.03 -28.29
C LEU A 14 17.28 14.23 -27.76
N ASN A 15 17.96 14.96 -28.65
CA ASN A 15 18.64 16.18 -28.29
C ASN A 15 17.61 17.33 -28.12
N PRO A 16 17.52 17.97 -26.94
CA PRO A 16 16.54 19.03 -26.70
C PRO A 16 16.71 20.24 -27.63
N LYS A 17 17.93 20.53 -28.08
CA LYS A 17 18.27 21.68 -28.95
C LYS A 17 17.55 21.64 -30.29
N ASP A 18 17.37 20.46 -30.86
CA ASP A 18 16.71 20.25 -32.15
C ASP A 18 15.23 20.67 -32.12
N TYR A 19 14.65 20.78 -30.91
CA TYR A 19 13.23 21.05 -30.71
C TYR A 19 12.94 22.39 -30.02
N GLU A 20 13.95 23.23 -29.75
CA GLU A 20 13.80 24.50 -29.02
C GLU A 20 12.79 25.45 -29.67
N GLU A 21 12.86 25.61 -30.99
CA GLU A 21 11.97 26.48 -31.77
C GLU A 21 10.69 25.77 -32.25
N THR A 22 10.43 24.56 -31.75
CA THR A 22 9.28 23.77 -32.14
C THR A 22 8.23 23.69 -31.04
N LYS A 23 6.99 23.35 -31.44
CA LYS A 23 5.91 23.03 -30.49
C LYS A 23 6.20 21.81 -29.60
N TYR A 24 7.25 21.04 -29.91
CA TYR A 24 7.66 19.83 -29.18
C TYR A 24 8.74 20.10 -28.13
N ARG A 25 9.12 21.36 -27.87
CA ARG A 25 10.12 21.74 -26.87
C ARG A 25 9.96 21.01 -25.53
N GLY A 26 11.04 20.37 -25.10
CA GLY A 26 11.24 19.73 -23.80
C GLY A 26 12.20 20.53 -22.91
N MET A 27 12.35 20.11 -21.66
CA MET A 27 13.40 20.61 -20.78
C MET A 27 14.69 19.82 -21.01
N ASP A 28 15.82 20.50 -21.08
CA ASP A 28 17.14 19.87 -21.13
C ASP A 28 17.55 19.38 -19.74
N LEU A 29 17.93 18.11 -19.65
CA LEU A 29 18.47 17.45 -18.46
C LEU A 29 19.78 16.72 -18.76
N SER A 30 20.45 17.04 -19.87
CA SER A 30 21.73 16.43 -20.28
C SER A 30 22.82 16.52 -19.20
N GLU A 31 22.82 17.61 -18.42
CA GLU A 31 23.76 17.82 -17.31
C GLU A 31 23.54 16.85 -16.12
N VAL A 32 22.36 16.25 -16.02
CA VAL A 32 22.02 15.37 -14.91
C VAL A 32 22.39 13.94 -15.29
N LYS A 33 23.34 13.34 -14.56
CA LYS A 33 23.85 11.96 -14.80
C LYS A 33 22.75 10.91 -15.02
N ARG A 34 21.63 11.00 -14.28
CA ARG A 34 20.49 10.07 -14.44
C ARG A 34 19.85 10.12 -15.84
N PHE A 35 19.94 11.26 -16.52
CA PHE A 35 19.29 11.56 -17.80
C PHE A 35 20.28 11.62 -18.96
N GLU A 36 21.53 11.19 -18.77
CA GLU A 36 22.57 11.18 -19.81
C GLU A 36 22.10 10.47 -21.11
N LYS A 37 21.41 9.33 -20.96
CA LYS A 37 20.84 8.58 -22.10
C LYS A 37 19.51 9.13 -22.62
N THR A 38 18.83 9.97 -21.85
CA THR A 38 17.49 10.51 -22.19
C THR A 38 17.42 11.99 -21.80
N PRO A 39 18.15 12.87 -22.51
CA PRO A 39 18.40 14.23 -22.05
C PRO A 39 17.18 15.16 -22.19
N MET A 40 16.21 14.83 -23.06
CA MET A 40 15.04 15.68 -23.28
C MET A 40 13.83 15.22 -22.46
N LEU A 41 13.33 16.06 -21.54
CA LEU A 41 12.18 15.72 -20.70
C LEU A 41 10.93 16.56 -21.01
N LEU A 42 9.83 15.86 -21.32
CA LEU A 42 8.50 16.45 -21.58
C LEU A 42 7.53 16.18 -20.42
N LYS A 43 6.88 17.23 -19.92
CA LYS A 43 5.80 17.15 -18.92
C LYS A 43 4.47 16.82 -19.60
N LEU A 44 3.77 15.79 -19.13
CA LEU A 44 2.49 15.34 -19.64
C LEU A 44 1.34 15.94 -18.83
N THR A 45 1.08 17.23 -19.04
CA THR A 45 0.07 17.98 -18.26
C THR A 45 -1.28 18.12 -18.97
N SER A 46 -1.38 17.75 -20.24
CA SER A 46 -2.62 17.89 -21.03
C SER A 46 -2.69 16.85 -22.14
N PRO A 47 -3.91 16.56 -22.68
CA PRO A 47 -4.07 15.66 -23.82
C PRO A 47 -3.23 16.07 -25.04
N ARG A 48 -3.05 17.39 -25.25
CA ARG A 48 -2.17 17.92 -26.31
C ARG A 48 -0.71 17.50 -26.11
N LYS A 49 -0.21 17.57 -24.87
CA LYS A 49 1.15 17.12 -24.54
C LYS A 49 1.31 15.60 -24.68
N VAL A 50 0.25 14.82 -24.46
CA VAL A 50 0.27 13.37 -24.74
C VAL A 50 0.43 13.11 -26.23
N LYS A 51 -0.27 13.85 -27.10
CA LYS A 51 -0.06 13.75 -28.56
C LYS A 51 1.38 14.09 -28.97
N TYR A 52 1.98 15.08 -28.32
CA TYR A 52 3.38 15.44 -28.56
C TYR A 52 4.35 14.36 -28.11
N ALA A 53 4.08 13.72 -26.98
CA ALA A 53 4.87 12.60 -26.49
C ALA A 53 4.83 11.41 -27.46
N LYS A 54 3.65 11.09 -28.02
CA LYS A 54 3.52 10.05 -29.05
C LYS A 54 4.37 10.36 -30.27
N TYR A 55 4.33 11.58 -30.76
CA TYR A 55 5.15 12.02 -31.89
C TYR A 55 6.65 11.93 -31.59
N LEU A 56 7.11 12.42 -30.44
CA LEU A 56 8.53 12.32 -30.06
C LEU A 56 8.98 10.87 -29.88
N PHE A 57 8.09 10.01 -29.38
CA PHE A 57 8.35 8.57 -29.32
C PHE A 57 8.53 7.95 -30.70
N GLU A 58 7.70 8.34 -31.68
CA GLU A 58 7.87 7.95 -33.08
C GLU A 58 9.23 8.43 -33.63
N GLN A 59 9.67 9.66 -33.31
CA GLN A 59 11.00 10.15 -33.72
C GLN A 59 12.14 9.33 -33.09
N VAL A 60 12.04 8.96 -31.81
CA VAL A 60 13.01 8.06 -31.16
C VAL A 60 13.02 6.70 -31.83
N ALA A 61 11.85 6.12 -32.11
CA ALA A 61 11.74 4.83 -32.77
C ALA A 61 12.43 4.86 -34.15
N LEU A 62 12.13 5.87 -34.97
CA LEU A 62 12.76 6.06 -36.28
C LEU A 62 14.28 6.20 -36.18
N ALA A 63 14.78 7.00 -35.22
CA ALA A 63 16.21 7.16 -35.00
C ALA A 63 16.91 5.85 -34.57
N ASN A 64 16.17 4.90 -34.00
CA ASN A 64 16.66 3.57 -33.62
C ASN A 64 16.31 2.48 -34.65
N GLY A 65 15.80 2.87 -35.84
CA GLY A 65 15.44 1.91 -36.89
C GLY A 65 14.24 1.02 -36.56
N LEU A 66 13.38 1.44 -35.62
CA LEU A 66 12.18 0.73 -35.25
C LEU A 66 11.01 1.21 -36.13
N GLU A 67 10.41 0.27 -36.84
CA GLU A 67 9.21 0.52 -37.64
C GLU A 67 7.93 0.27 -36.82
N LYS A 68 6.89 1.04 -37.14
CA LYS A 68 5.58 0.86 -36.53
C LYS A 68 4.90 -0.35 -37.16
N GLY A 69 4.88 -1.46 -36.45
CA GLY A 69 4.14 -2.65 -36.87
C GLY A 69 2.63 -2.39 -37.01
N GLU A 70 1.94 -3.28 -37.72
CA GLU A 70 0.49 -3.24 -37.83
C GLU A 70 -0.16 -3.39 -36.45
N VAL A 71 -0.98 -2.42 -36.08
CA VAL A 71 -1.81 -2.52 -34.88
C VAL A 71 -3.01 -3.38 -35.27
N THR A 72 -2.90 -4.68 -35.04
CA THR A 72 -4.06 -5.57 -35.13
C THR A 72 -4.99 -5.20 -33.98
N ALA A 73 -6.11 -4.58 -34.30
CA ALA A 73 -7.18 -4.41 -33.34
C ALA A 73 -7.79 -5.80 -33.10
N THR A 74 -7.24 -6.54 -32.15
CA THR A 74 -7.88 -7.75 -31.67
C THR A 74 -9.13 -7.29 -30.94
N GLU A 75 -10.31 -7.67 -31.45
CA GLU A 75 -11.53 -7.62 -30.64
C GLU A 75 -11.32 -8.59 -29.48
N PHE A 76 -10.77 -8.07 -28.38
CA PHE A 76 -10.65 -8.81 -27.13
C PHE A 76 -12.03 -8.81 -26.49
N SER A 77 -12.93 -9.61 -27.06
CA SER A 77 -14.22 -9.93 -26.48
C SER A 77 -14.11 -11.31 -25.85
N LEU A 78 -14.25 -11.38 -24.53
CA LEU A 78 -14.41 -12.67 -23.87
C LEU A 78 -15.80 -13.18 -24.23
N PRO A 79 -15.92 -14.39 -24.80
CA PRO A 79 -17.24 -14.98 -25.01
C PRO A 79 -17.93 -15.11 -23.65
N TYR A 80 -19.25 -14.91 -23.65
CA TYR A 80 -20.05 -15.13 -22.45
C TYR A 80 -19.85 -16.58 -21.96
N ARG A 81 -19.54 -16.74 -20.69
CA ARG A 81 -19.41 -18.03 -20.00
C ARG A 81 -20.39 -18.07 -18.85
N GLU A 82 -20.93 -19.24 -18.59
CA GLU A 82 -21.84 -19.43 -17.46
C GLU A 82 -21.12 -19.34 -16.12
N THR A 83 -21.81 -18.82 -15.11
CA THR A 83 -21.23 -18.62 -13.77
C THR A 83 -20.75 -19.93 -13.17
N GLU A 84 -21.42 -21.05 -13.45
CA GLU A 84 -21.03 -22.37 -12.94
C GLU A 84 -19.69 -22.85 -13.49
N GLN A 85 -19.43 -22.60 -14.78
CA GLN A 85 -18.16 -22.96 -15.42
C GLN A 85 -17.02 -22.13 -14.84
N LEU A 86 -17.25 -20.83 -14.62
CA LEU A 86 -16.26 -19.95 -13.99
C LEU A 86 -15.95 -20.35 -12.54
N VAL A 87 -16.93 -20.90 -11.82
CA VAL A 87 -16.71 -21.45 -10.47
C VAL A 87 -15.91 -22.74 -10.53
N ALA A 88 -16.22 -23.64 -11.46
CA ALA A 88 -15.49 -24.91 -11.63
C ALA A 88 -14.02 -24.70 -12.07
N GLU A 89 -13.76 -23.71 -12.93
CA GLU A 89 -12.41 -23.31 -13.34
C GLU A 89 -11.68 -22.48 -12.27
N GLY A 90 -12.33 -22.17 -11.13
CA GLY A 90 -11.75 -21.38 -10.05
C GLY A 90 -11.58 -19.89 -10.36
N LEU A 91 -12.20 -19.39 -11.44
CA LEU A 91 -12.16 -18.00 -11.88
C LEU A 91 -13.12 -17.09 -11.10
N VAL A 92 -14.18 -17.67 -10.51
CA VAL A 92 -15.16 -16.96 -9.68
C VAL A 92 -15.34 -17.70 -8.36
N ARG A 93 -15.23 -16.96 -7.24
CA ARG A 93 -15.60 -17.46 -5.92
C ARG A 93 -17.01 -17.00 -5.59
N LYS A 94 -17.91 -17.95 -5.28
CA LYS A 94 -19.23 -17.63 -4.72
C LYS A 94 -19.07 -17.39 -3.22
N PHE A 95 -19.47 -16.21 -2.77
CA PHE A 95 -19.63 -15.93 -1.34
C PHE A 95 -21.12 -15.94 -1.02
N VAL A 96 -21.50 -16.62 0.05
CA VAL A 96 -22.86 -16.58 0.59
C VAL A 96 -22.84 -15.63 1.79
N SER A 97 -23.73 -14.64 1.79
CA SER A 97 -23.94 -13.76 2.95
C SER A 97 -25.11 -14.29 3.78
N GLY A 98 -24.80 -14.87 4.94
CA GLY A 98 -25.75 -15.42 5.90
C GLY A 98 -25.21 -16.69 6.56
N ASP A 99 -25.71 -17.02 7.74
CA ASP A 99 -25.40 -18.27 8.42
C ASP A 99 -26.00 -19.44 7.61
N VAL A 100 -25.14 -20.20 6.94
CA VAL A 100 -25.56 -21.41 6.22
C VAL A 100 -25.24 -22.61 7.10
N GLU A 101 -26.27 -23.26 7.64
CA GLU A 101 -26.09 -24.55 8.31
C GLU A 101 -25.56 -25.58 7.30
N GLY A 102 -24.33 -26.06 7.52
CA GLY A 102 -23.70 -27.11 6.70
C GLY A 102 -22.55 -26.65 5.80
N ALA A 103 -22.05 -25.42 5.94
CA ALA A 103 -20.68 -25.12 5.51
C ALA A 103 -19.71 -25.61 6.60
N GLU A 104 -18.78 -26.50 6.25
CA GLU A 104 -17.58 -26.65 7.08
C GLU A 104 -16.90 -25.29 7.08
N GLU A 105 -16.95 -24.60 8.22
CA GLU A 105 -15.99 -23.54 8.52
C GLU A 105 -14.61 -24.20 8.48
N VAL A 106 -13.98 -24.16 7.31
CA VAL A 106 -12.54 -24.30 7.26
C VAL A 106 -12.03 -23.06 7.97
N GLN A 107 -11.78 -23.18 9.28
CA GLN A 107 -10.82 -22.35 9.98
C GLN A 107 -9.56 -22.41 9.13
N VAL A 108 -9.38 -21.42 8.27
CA VAL A 108 -8.08 -21.17 7.67
C VAL A 108 -7.20 -20.82 8.85
N ASP A 109 -6.43 -21.82 9.30
CA ASP A 109 -5.42 -21.67 10.32
C ASP A 109 -4.53 -20.50 9.89
N ILE A 110 -4.77 -19.34 10.50
CA ILE A 110 -4.03 -18.09 10.22
C ILE A 110 -2.53 -18.36 10.35
N SER A 111 -2.16 -19.36 11.15
CA SER A 111 -0.83 -19.93 11.32
C SER A 111 -0.12 -20.32 10.00
N GLU A 112 -0.83 -20.79 8.97
CA GLU A 112 -0.21 -21.10 7.66
C GLU A 112 0.01 -19.85 6.79
N LEU A 113 -0.66 -18.75 7.11
CA LEU A 113 -0.57 -17.47 6.41
C LEU A 113 0.47 -16.51 7.04
N ILE A 114 1.10 -16.88 8.15
CA ILE A 114 2.11 -16.06 8.84
C ILE A 114 3.35 -15.94 7.94
N ARG A 115 3.65 -14.71 7.50
CA ARG A 115 4.82 -14.41 6.65
C ARG A 115 5.81 -13.54 7.41
N SER A 116 7.10 -13.73 7.10
CA SER A 116 8.19 -12.91 7.66
C SER A 116 8.13 -11.45 7.24
N SER A 117 7.44 -11.12 6.15
CA SER A 117 7.24 -9.75 5.69
C SER A 117 5.98 -9.67 4.86
N ILE A 118 5.20 -8.60 5.03
CA ILE A 118 3.97 -8.41 4.25
C ILE A 118 3.83 -6.97 3.74
N THR A 119 3.28 -6.86 2.53
CA THR A 119 2.82 -5.60 1.92
C THR A 119 1.30 -5.44 2.05
N VAL A 120 0.80 -4.21 1.92
CA VAL A 120 -0.65 -3.91 1.97
C VAL A 120 -1.46 -4.75 0.97
N ASN A 121 -0.96 -4.91 -0.27
CA ASN A 121 -1.66 -5.66 -1.31
C ASN A 121 -1.74 -7.16 -0.99
N GLU A 122 -0.66 -7.73 -0.43
CA GLU A 122 -0.65 -9.14 -0.02
C GLU A 122 -1.60 -9.37 1.15
N ALA A 123 -1.65 -8.44 2.10
CA ALA A 123 -2.56 -8.50 3.23
C ALA A 123 -4.03 -8.45 2.80
N HIS A 124 -4.35 -7.63 1.79
CA HIS A 124 -5.69 -7.55 1.20
C HIS A 124 -6.18 -8.84 0.55
N VAL A 125 -5.29 -9.57 -0.11
CA VAL A 125 -5.63 -10.83 -0.77
C VAL A 125 -5.78 -11.97 0.25
N ALA A 126 -5.03 -11.90 1.34
CA ALA A 126 -4.92 -12.92 2.35
C ALA A 126 -6.13 -13.00 3.31
N ILE A 127 -6.66 -11.85 3.75
CA ILE A 127 -7.74 -11.78 4.75
C ILE A 127 -8.84 -10.85 4.23
N SER A 128 -10.10 -11.25 4.40
CA SER A 128 -11.26 -10.41 4.06
C SER A 128 -11.46 -9.27 5.07
N ASP A 129 -12.14 -8.19 4.67
CA ASP A 129 -12.37 -7.05 5.57
C ASP A 129 -13.20 -7.44 6.81
N SER A 130 -14.17 -8.34 6.65
CA SER A 130 -15.01 -8.82 7.76
C SER A 130 -14.25 -9.67 8.77
N GLU A 131 -13.32 -10.50 8.31
CA GLU A 131 -12.46 -11.29 9.21
C GLU A 131 -11.49 -10.39 9.96
N ALA A 132 -10.90 -9.41 9.28
CA ALA A 132 -9.99 -8.45 9.90
C ALA A 132 -10.64 -7.69 11.07
N GLU A 133 -11.92 -7.30 10.94
CA GLU A 133 -12.64 -6.62 12.04
C GLU A 133 -12.85 -7.53 13.26
N LYS A 134 -13.04 -8.83 13.07
CA LYS A 134 -13.20 -9.80 14.16
C LYS A 134 -11.90 -10.09 14.90
N LEU A 135 -10.75 -9.87 14.25
CA LEU A 135 -9.42 -10.15 14.78
C LEU A 135 -8.85 -9.01 15.63
N VAL A 136 -9.55 -7.88 15.73
CA VAL A 136 -9.18 -6.80 16.67
C VAL A 136 -9.63 -7.20 18.06
N GLU A 137 -8.67 -7.55 18.92
CA GLU A 137 -8.94 -7.82 20.33
C GLU A 137 -9.36 -6.49 20.99
N LYS A 138 -10.52 -6.46 21.65
CA LYS A 138 -10.84 -5.33 22.55
C LYS A 138 -10.04 -5.52 23.82
N ALA A 139 -9.43 -4.45 24.33
CA ALA A 139 -8.83 -4.49 25.66
C ALA A 139 -9.94 -4.75 26.70
N THR A 140 -10.10 -6.00 27.12
CA THR A 140 -10.98 -6.36 28.24
C THR A 140 -10.25 -6.00 29.54
N PRO A 141 -10.83 -5.17 30.41
CA PRO A 141 -10.31 -5.01 31.76
C PRO A 141 -10.74 -6.22 32.60
N HIS A 142 -10.00 -7.34 32.56
CA HIS A 142 -10.07 -8.38 33.59
C HIS A 142 -8.78 -9.23 33.69
N ASP A 143 -8.05 -8.98 34.77
CA ASP A 143 -7.58 -9.91 35.82
C ASP A 143 -6.69 -11.14 35.54
N ASP A 144 -6.27 -11.48 34.32
CA ASP A 144 -5.34 -12.62 34.11
C ASP A 144 -4.17 -12.32 33.16
N ALA A 145 -3.36 -11.30 33.49
CA ALA A 145 -2.01 -11.13 32.94
C ALA A 145 -0.99 -11.01 34.08
N PRO A 146 0.21 -11.62 33.95
CA PRO A 146 1.17 -11.67 35.03
C PRO A 146 1.57 -10.27 35.49
N GLU A 147 1.60 -10.15 36.81
CA GLU A 147 1.95 -8.99 37.62
C GLU A 147 3.35 -8.44 37.29
N VAL A 148 3.53 -7.73 36.17
CA VAL A 148 4.58 -6.70 36.06
C VAL A 148 4.12 -5.57 35.13
N ALA A 149 4.08 -4.36 35.69
CA ALA A 149 3.86 -3.05 35.07
C ALA A 149 2.43 -2.47 35.09
N ALA A 150 1.74 -2.65 36.21
CA ALA A 150 1.01 -1.53 36.81
C ALA A 150 2.00 -0.40 37.16
N ALA A 151 2.33 0.47 36.22
CA ALA A 151 3.06 1.71 36.48
C ALA A 151 2.95 2.74 35.33
N ALA A 152 1.76 3.30 35.11
CA ALA A 152 1.62 4.71 34.72
C ALA A 152 0.18 5.16 34.98
N ALA A 153 -0.01 5.98 36.02
CA ALA A 153 -1.19 6.83 36.20
C ALA A 153 -1.58 7.52 34.88
N PRO A 154 -2.85 7.91 34.65
CA PRO A 154 -3.25 8.49 33.38
C PRO A 154 -2.50 9.80 33.17
N ALA A 155 -1.44 9.76 32.36
CA ALA A 155 -0.82 10.96 31.87
C ALA A 155 -1.91 11.69 31.11
N VAL A 156 -2.17 12.95 31.46
CA VAL A 156 -3.20 13.76 30.81
C VAL A 156 -2.75 13.99 29.37
N TYR A 157 -3.21 13.12 28.48
CA TYR A 157 -2.96 13.23 27.06
C TYR A 157 -3.90 14.28 26.46
N GLY A 158 -3.45 15.02 25.46
CA GLY A 158 -4.28 16.07 24.85
C GLY A 158 -5.40 15.49 23.98
N ASN A 159 -6.43 16.28 23.65
CA ASN A 159 -7.58 15.81 22.85
C ASN A 159 -7.27 15.58 21.35
N LYS A 160 -6.01 15.66 20.92
CA LYS A 160 -5.66 15.52 19.50
C LYS A 160 -5.51 14.05 19.12
N ARG A 161 -5.89 13.76 17.88
CA ARG A 161 -5.64 12.46 17.23
C ARG A 161 -4.25 12.45 16.62
N GLY A 162 -3.46 11.44 16.94
CA GLY A 162 -2.19 11.13 16.30
C GLY A 162 -2.37 9.99 15.33
N ILE A 163 -1.56 9.99 14.28
CA ILE A 163 -1.57 8.97 13.24
C ILE A 163 -0.17 8.37 13.19
N VAL A 164 -0.09 7.04 13.17
CA VAL A 164 1.16 6.31 12.97
C VAL A 164 1.00 5.28 11.86
N ASN A 165 2.04 5.09 11.07
CA ASN A 165 2.06 4.10 9.99
C ASN A 165 2.83 2.85 10.44
N ILE A 166 2.42 1.70 9.91
CA ILE A 166 3.04 0.41 10.27
C ILE A 166 4.52 0.32 9.88
N ASP A 167 4.94 0.88 8.74
CA ASP A 167 6.35 0.95 8.36
C ASP A 167 7.23 1.64 9.41
N THR A 168 6.69 2.67 10.03
CA THR A 168 7.32 3.44 11.10
C THR A 168 7.42 2.59 12.36
N LEU A 169 6.42 1.76 12.65
CA LEU A 169 6.49 0.81 13.76
C LEU A 169 7.59 -0.25 13.50
N SER A 170 7.62 -0.84 12.31
CA SER A 170 8.65 -1.81 11.90
C SER A 170 10.08 -1.27 12.05
N ALA A 171 10.30 0.01 11.71
CA ALA A 171 11.61 0.64 11.78
C ALA A 171 12.09 0.93 13.20
N HIS A 172 11.17 1.13 14.15
CA HIS A 172 11.48 1.66 15.47
C HIS A 172 11.23 0.69 16.64
N PHE A 173 10.62 -0.46 16.39
CA PHE A 173 10.34 -1.50 17.38
C PHE A 173 10.97 -2.83 16.96
N ASP A 174 11.26 -3.67 17.95
CA ASP A 174 11.80 -5.01 17.77
C ASP A 174 10.68 -6.06 17.77
N ALA A 175 10.98 -7.27 17.26
CA ALA A 175 10.00 -8.33 17.16
C ALA A 175 9.50 -8.74 18.56
N GLY A 176 8.18 -8.76 18.73
CA GLY A 176 7.51 -9.05 20.01
C GLY A 176 7.28 -7.82 20.88
N ASP A 177 7.73 -6.63 20.48
CA ASP A 177 7.49 -5.41 21.26
C ASP A 177 6.00 -5.07 21.36
N GLU A 178 5.61 -4.61 22.54
CA GLU A 178 4.36 -3.90 22.74
C GLU A 178 4.51 -2.44 22.32
N VAL A 179 3.56 -1.96 21.51
CA VAL A 179 3.49 -0.59 20.99
C VAL A 179 2.28 0.09 21.61
N THR A 180 2.54 0.94 22.59
CA THR A 180 1.54 1.78 23.27
C THR A 180 1.72 3.26 22.93
N LEU A 181 0.68 4.07 23.15
CA LEU A 181 0.74 5.53 22.96
C LEU A 181 1.90 6.18 23.74
N ALA A 182 2.17 5.71 24.97
CA ALA A 182 3.25 6.23 25.81
C ALA A 182 4.63 6.00 25.18
N GLN A 183 4.88 4.79 24.68
CA GLN A 183 6.16 4.45 24.02
C GLN A 183 6.33 5.22 22.71
N LEU A 184 5.25 5.44 21.95
CA LEU A 184 5.30 6.25 20.73
C LEU A 184 5.64 7.72 21.01
N ILE A 185 5.10 8.29 22.10
CA ILE A 185 5.45 9.65 22.54
C ILE A 185 6.90 9.72 23.01
N GLN A 186 7.36 8.71 23.78
CA GLN A 186 8.73 8.64 24.28
C GLN A 186 9.76 8.54 23.14
N LYS A 187 9.48 7.73 22.11
CA LYS A 187 10.30 7.60 20.90
C LYS A 187 10.12 8.77 19.92
N GLY A 188 9.24 9.72 20.20
CA GLY A 188 9.00 10.91 19.36
C GLY A 188 8.28 10.62 18.05
N LEU A 189 7.64 9.45 17.91
CA LEU A 189 6.89 9.05 16.73
C LEU A 189 5.50 9.71 16.69
N VAL A 190 5.00 10.15 17.84
CA VAL A 190 3.73 10.85 18.02
C VAL A 190 3.94 12.06 18.94
N GLN A 191 3.19 13.15 18.72
CA GLN A 191 3.31 14.37 19.53
C GLN A 191 2.79 14.16 20.96
N LYS A 192 3.39 14.84 21.95
CA LYS A 192 3.01 14.76 23.38
C LYS A 192 1.57 15.19 23.69
N ASN A 193 0.93 15.94 22.80
CA ASN A 193 -0.44 16.45 22.95
C ASN A 193 -1.50 15.52 22.32
N VAL A 194 -1.11 14.33 21.89
CA VAL A 194 -2.00 13.33 21.33
C VAL A 194 -2.51 12.44 22.44
N GLY A 195 -3.82 12.24 22.47
CA GLY A 195 -4.52 11.34 23.40
C GLY A 195 -5.41 10.31 22.73
N ARG A 196 -5.44 10.30 21.39
CA ARG A 196 -6.04 9.22 20.61
C ARG A 196 -5.11 8.80 19.48
N LEU A 197 -4.86 7.51 19.32
CA LEU A 197 -3.98 6.95 18.31
C LEU A 197 -4.77 6.25 17.21
N LYS A 198 -4.48 6.59 15.95
CA LYS A 198 -4.93 5.82 14.79
C LYS A 198 -3.75 5.19 14.06
N VAL A 199 -3.82 3.89 13.81
CA VAL A 199 -2.81 3.15 13.05
C VAL A 199 -3.28 2.98 11.61
N LEU A 200 -2.39 3.29 10.65
CA LEU A 200 -2.66 3.19 9.22
C LEU A 200 -1.70 2.22 8.53
N ALA A 201 -2.22 1.48 7.55
CA ALA A 201 -1.42 0.62 6.69
C ALA A 201 -0.66 1.45 5.66
N ARG A 202 0.67 1.46 5.79
CA ARG A 202 1.60 1.97 4.79
C ARG A 202 2.92 1.23 4.90
N GLY A 203 3.50 0.94 3.73
CA GLY A 203 4.79 0.29 3.59
C GLY A 203 4.70 -1.21 3.88
N THR A 204 5.67 -1.71 4.63
CA THR A 204 5.83 -3.14 4.93
C THR A 204 5.96 -3.36 6.43
N LEU A 205 5.44 -4.48 6.90
CA LEU A 205 5.66 -4.98 8.26
C LEU A 205 6.42 -6.30 8.17
N ASP A 206 7.53 -6.39 8.87
CA ASP A 206 8.43 -7.57 8.88
C ASP A 206 8.66 -8.13 10.28
N LYS A 207 7.91 -7.64 11.26
CA LYS A 207 8.06 -7.98 12.67
C LYS A 207 6.70 -8.21 13.30
N PRO A 208 6.52 -9.28 14.10
CA PRO A 208 5.34 -9.42 14.94
C PRO A 208 5.37 -8.32 16.00
N LEU A 209 4.31 -7.54 16.11
CA LEU A 209 4.17 -6.48 17.12
C LEU A 209 2.80 -6.59 17.79
N THR A 210 2.74 -6.27 19.08
CA THR A 210 1.47 -6.09 19.81
C THR A 210 1.14 -4.60 19.83
N VAL A 211 0.19 -4.16 19.01
CA VAL A 211 -0.11 -2.74 18.83
C VAL A 211 -1.40 -2.37 19.55
N CYS A 212 -1.30 -1.43 20.49
CA CYS A 212 -2.42 -0.90 21.26
C CYS A 212 -2.80 0.51 20.76
N ALA A 213 -3.99 0.68 20.22
CA ALA A 213 -4.48 1.97 19.70
C ALA A 213 -6.00 2.13 19.80
N ASP A 214 -6.50 3.37 19.73
CA ASP A 214 -7.95 3.64 19.71
C ASP A 214 -8.63 3.19 18.42
N ASP A 215 -7.91 3.26 17.29
CA ASP A 215 -8.48 3.05 15.97
C ASP A 215 -7.44 2.46 15.02
N PHE A 216 -7.87 1.54 14.17
CA PHE A 216 -7.03 0.88 13.17
C PHE A 216 -7.71 0.99 11.80
N SER A 217 -6.93 1.26 10.74
CA SER A 217 -7.41 0.90 9.40
C SER A 217 -7.51 -0.61 9.27
N ILE A 218 -8.52 -1.10 8.55
CA ILE A 218 -8.74 -2.53 8.28
C ILE A 218 -7.45 -3.20 7.77
N ASP A 219 -6.81 -2.60 6.77
CA ASP A 219 -5.55 -3.04 6.19
C ASP A 219 -4.42 -3.19 7.22
N ALA A 220 -4.43 -2.36 8.26
CA ALA A 220 -3.40 -2.39 9.29
C ALA A 220 -3.57 -3.61 10.18
N VAL A 221 -4.81 -3.94 10.54
CA VAL A 221 -5.12 -5.15 11.30
C VAL A 221 -4.69 -6.38 10.51
N LYS A 222 -5.01 -6.45 9.21
CA LYS A 222 -4.57 -7.54 8.35
C LYS A 222 -3.06 -7.72 8.38
N MET A 223 -2.30 -6.64 8.19
CA MET A 223 -0.83 -6.71 8.20
C MET A 223 -0.26 -7.15 9.55
N ILE A 224 -0.80 -6.63 10.66
CA ILE A 224 -0.36 -6.96 12.02
C ILE A 224 -0.61 -8.45 12.29
N VAL A 225 -1.80 -8.96 12.00
CA VAL A 225 -2.15 -10.36 12.26
C VAL A 225 -1.35 -11.31 11.37
N LEU A 226 -1.18 -10.99 10.08
CA LEU A 226 -0.44 -11.83 9.12
C LEU A 226 1.07 -11.89 9.36
N THR A 227 1.61 -10.99 10.18
CA THR A 227 3.00 -11.05 10.63
C THR A 227 3.14 -11.74 11.99
N GLY A 228 2.05 -12.30 12.53
CA GLY A 228 2.00 -12.95 13.84
C GLY A 228 1.91 -11.97 15.01
N GLY A 229 1.57 -10.70 14.75
CA GLY A 229 1.32 -9.69 15.76
C GLY A 229 -0.14 -9.65 16.24
N LYS A 230 -0.43 -8.76 17.19
CA LYS A 230 -1.77 -8.56 17.76
C LYS A 230 -2.19 -7.10 17.67
N ALA A 231 -3.43 -6.84 17.26
CA ALA A 231 -4.03 -5.51 17.26
C ALA A 231 -5.04 -5.41 18.41
N VAL A 232 -4.73 -4.57 19.41
CA VAL A 232 -5.54 -4.38 20.62
C VAL A 232 -6.17 -2.99 20.58
N ARG A 233 -7.51 -2.93 20.63
CA ARG A 233 -8.22 -1.65 20.68
C ARG A 233 -8.38 -1.18 22.12
N THR A 234 -7.85 0.00 22.41
CA THR A 234 -8.01 0.70 23.69
C THR A 234 -9.14 1.72 23.54
N ASP A 235 -10.31 1.43 24.11
CA ASP A 235 -11.50 2.31 24.07
C ASP A 235 -11.39 3.50 25.05
#